data_AF-A0A0J6FZV1-F1
#
_entry.id   AF-A0A0J6FZV1-F1
#
_cell.length_a   1.000
_cell.length_b   1.000
_cell.length_c   1.000
_cell.angle_alpha   90.00
_cell.angle_beta   90.00
_cell.angle_gamma   90.00
#
_symmetry.space_group_name_H-M   'P 1'
#
loop_
_entity.id
_entity.type
_entity.pdbx_description
1 polymer ?
#
loop_
_entity_poly.entity_id
_entity_poly.type
_entity_poly.pdbx_seq_one_letter_code
_entity_poly.pdbx_strand_id
1 'polypeptide(L)'
;MHDLSHHFLADLQLHPAQPGSKATALVSGQWCAILCIGQQRWLARLTFTGSPSPCDTFRAAVQLLMPEAIACFPAGADFTLWANGNEGTSHVVSGTA
;
A
#
# COMPACT_ATOMS: atom_id res chain seq x y z
N MET A 1 16.81 3.81 18.81
CA MET A 1 15.74 4.56 18.11
C MET A 1 15.76 4.08 16.68
N HIS A 2 14.83 3.21 16.31
CA HIS A 2 14.80 2.63 14.96
C HIS A 2 14.22 3.66 13.99
N ASP A 3 14.95 3.86 12.91
CA ASP A 3 14.67 4.72 11.76
C ASP A 3 13.23 4.52 11.25
N LEU A 4 12.34 5.45 11.61
CA LEU A 4 10.95 5.53 11.13
C LEU A 4 10.85 6.27 9.77
N SER A 5 12.00 6.63 9.18
CA SER A 5 12.15 7.63 8.12
C SER A 5 11.53 7.23 6.76
N HIS A 6 10.91 6.07 6.67
CA HIS A 6 10.42 5.46 5.44
C HIS A 6 9.03 4.82 5.61
N HIS A 7 8.25 5.34 6.57
CA HIS A 7 6.90 4.87 6.89
C HIS A 7 5.87 5.98 6.64
N PHE A 8 4.68 5.61 6.19
CA PHE A 8 3.55 6.52 6.07
C PHE A 8 2.23 5.77 6.27
N LEU A 9 1.16 6.53 6.53
CA LEU A 9 -0.20 6.00 6.56
C LEU A 9 -0.90 6.29 5.24
N ALA A 10 -1.59 5.28 4.70
CA ALA A 10 -2.38 5.43 3.50
C ALA A 10 -3.73 4.73 3.65
N ASP A 11 -4.75 5.32 3.01
CA ASP A 11 -6.03 4.69 2.78
C ASP A 11 -5.93 3.92 1.46
N LEU A 12 -6.17 2.62 1.51
CA LEU A 12 -6.05 1.69 0.39
C LEU A 12 -7.43 1.16 0.03
N GLN A 13 -7.68 0.96 -1.25
CA GLN A 13 -8.87 0.30 -1.77
C GLN A 13 -8.47 -0.73 -2.82
N LEU A 14 -8.79 -2.00 -2.58
CA LEU A 14 -8.51 -3.08 -3.54
C LEU A 14 -9.58 -3.12 -4.62
N HIS A 15 -9.16 -3.31 -5.87
CA HIS A 15 -10.06 -3.58 -6.97
C HIS A 15 -10.60 -5.01 -6.91
N PRO A 16 -11.80 -5.27 -7.45
CA PRO A 16 -12.29 -6.62 -7.67
C PRO A 16 -11.28 -7.43 -8.49
N ALA A 17 -11.01 -8.65 -8.06
CA ALA A 17 -10.19 -9.57 -8.82
C ALA A 17 -10.82 -9.82 -10.20
N GLN A 18 -10.02 -9.72 -11.27
CA GLN A 18 -10.49 -10.05 -12.62
C GLN A 18 -10.88 -11.54 -12.71
N PRO A 19 -11.87 -11.90 -13.53
CA PRO A 19 -12.21 -13.30 -13.77
C PRO A 19 -10.98 -14.10 -14.23
N GLY A 20 -10.70 -15.23 -13.56
CA GLY A 20 -9.53 -16.06 -13.82
C GLY A 20 -8.24 -15.63 -13.12
N SER A 21 -8.28 -14.54 -12.34
CA SER A 21 -7.16 -14.14 -11.49
C SER A 21 -6.94 -15.12 -10.34
N LYS A 22 -5.67 -15.32 -9.96
CA LYS A 22 -5.27 -16.05 -8.74
C LYS A 22 -5.17 -15.14 -7.52
N ALA A 23 -5.75 -13.94 -7.58
CA ALA A 23 -5.77 -13.00 -6.47
C ALA A 23 -6.39 -13.64 -5.22
N THR A 24 -5.74 -13.46 -4.08
CA THR A 24 -6.22 -13.97 -2.79
C THR A 24 -6.54 -12.80 -1.88
N ALA A 25 -7.64 -12.89 -1.14
CA ALA A 25 -8.06 -11.84 -0.23
C ALA A 25 -6.94 -11.49 0.75
N LEU A 26 -6.69 -10.20 0.94
CA LEU A 26 -5.77 -9.75 1.97
C LEU A 26 -6.47 -9.84 3.33
N VAL A 27 -5.75 -10.35 4.33
CA VAL A 27 -6.22 -10.42 5.72
C VAL A 27 -5.29 -9.64 6.63
N SER A 28 -5.70 -9.42 7.88
CA SER A 28 -4.92 -8.69 8.87
C SER A 28 -3.50 -9.25 8.97
N GLY A 29 -2.51 -8.37 8.99
CA GLY A 29 -1.11 -8.77 9.09
C GLY A 29 -0.20 -7.96 8.19
N GLN A 30 0.92 -8.58 7.83
CA GLN A 30 1.94 -7.97 6.98
C GLN A 30 1.93 -8.56 5.58
N TRP A 31 1.93 -7.69 4.57
CA TRP A 31 1.94 -8.08 3.16
C TRP A 31 3.04 -7.35 2.41
N CYS A 32 3.75 -8.05 1.54
CA CYS A 32 4.61 -7.39 0.56
C CYS A 32 3.74 -6.83 -0.58
N ALA A 33 4.01 -5.61 -0.97
CA ALA A 33 3.32 -4.93 -2.06
C ALA A 33 4.32 -4.19 -2.97
N ILE A 34 3.91 -4.03 -4.22
CA ILE A 34 4.56 -3.11 -5.15
C ILE A 34 3.70 -1.85 -5.19
N LEU A 35 4.29 -0.70 -4.90
CA LEU A 35 3.65 0.60 -5.01
C LEU A 35 4.09 1.24 -6.32
N CYS A 36 3.13 1.78 -7.06
CA CYS A 36 3.36 2.41 -8.35
C CYS A 36 2.91 3.87 -8.27
N ILE A 37 3.83 4.80 -8.54
CA ILE A 37 3.53 6.23 -8.63
C ILE A 37 4.24 6.83 -9.84
N GLY A 38 3.48 7.46 -10.73
CA GLY A 38 3.99 7.84 -12.05
C GLY A 38 4.53 6.62 -12.80
N GLN A 39 5.81 6.66 -13.21
CA GLN A 39 6.51 5.54 -13.84
C GLN A 39 7.39 4.73 -12.88
N GLN A 40 7.42 5.08 -11.59
CA GLN A 40 8.28 4.45 -10.60
C GLN A 40 7.54 3.31 -9.89
N ARG A 41 8.30 2.27 -9.50
CA ARG A 41 7.81 1.12 -8.75
C ARG A 41 8.68 0.91 -7.53
N TRP A 42 8.06 0.77 -6.38
CA TRP A 42 8.74 0.65 -5.10
C TRP A 42 8.21 -0.55 -4.33
N LEU A 43 9.12 -1.32 -3.71
CA LEU A 43 8.72 -2.42 -2.83
C LEU A 43 8.40 -1.88 -1.45
N ALA A 44 7.29 -2.33 -0.88
CA ALA A 44 6.84 -1.93 0.44
C ALA A 44 6.26 -3.11 1.21
N ARG A 45 6.19 -2.94 2.54
CA ARG A 45 5.43 -3.78 3.44
C ARG A 45 4.21 -3.02 3.92
N LEU A 46 3.03 -3.59 3.71
CA LEU A 46 1.77 -3.11 4.23
C LEU A 46 1.49 -3.81 5.56
N THR A 47 1.07 -3.05 6.58
CA THR A 47 0.59 -3.60 7.85
C THR A 47 -0.77 -2.99 8.15
N PHE A 48 -1.79 -3.83 8.32
CA PHE A 48 -3.15 -3.40 8.66
C PHE A 48 -3.88 -4.47 9.46
N THR A 49 -5.03 -4.09 10.02
CA THR A 49 -5.93 -5.00 10.75
C THR A 49 -7.27 -5.11 10.05
N GLY A 50 -8.00 -6.20 10.30
CA GLY A 50 -9.25 -6.52 9.59
C GLY A 50 -9.02 -7.36 8.32
N SER A 51 -10.11 -7.63 7.63
CA SER A 51 -10.14 -8.42 6.38
C SER A 51 -10.95 -7.62 5.36
N PRO A 52 -10.31 -6.66 4.66
CA PRO A 52 -11.00 -5.77 3.74
C PRO A 52 -11.59 -6.57 2.57
N SER A 53 -12.86 -6.30 2.26
CA SER A 53 -13.46 -6.83 1.04
C SER A 53 -12.94 -6.06 -0.17
N PRO A 54 -13.02 -6.63 -1.38
CA PRO A 54 -12.82 -5.83 -2.59
C PRO A 54 -13.74 -4.62 -2.57
N CYS A 55 -13.23 -3.47 -3.04
CA CYS A 55 -13.84 -2.15 -2.99
C CYS A 55 -13.94 -1.48 -1.61
N ASP A 56 -13.61 -2.16 -0.50
CA ASP A 56 -13.53 -1.49 0.80
C ASP A 56 -12.29 -0.61 0.87
N THR A 57 -12.46 0.60 1.42
CA THR A 57 -11.34 1.44 1.82
C THR A 57 -10.89 1.06 3.23
N PHE A 58 -9.60 0.80 3.42
CA PHE A 58 -9.03 0.49 4.72
C PHE A 58 -7.69 1.21 4.91
N ARG A 59 -7.37 1.54 6.16
CA ARG A 59 -6.12 2.21 6.50
C ARG A 59 -5.00 1.21 6.74
N ALA A 60 -3.85 1.42 6.11
CA ALA A 60 -2.66 0.63 6.32
C ALA A 60 -1.43 1.49 6.64
N ALA A 61 -0.56 0.96 7.50
CA ALA A 61 0.79 1.45 7.63
C ALA A 61 1.65 0.87 6.50
N VAL A 62 2.33 1.76 5.78
CA VAL A 62 3.18 1.42 4.65
C VAL A 62 4.63 1.66 5.05
N GLN A 63 5.45 0.63 4.96
CA GLN A 63 6.89 0.70 5.15
C GLN A 63 7.59 0.48 3.82
N LEU A 64 8.28 1.49 3.30
CA LEU A 64 9.07 1.37 2.07
C LEU A 64 10.35 0.56 2.36
N LEU A 65 10.72 -0.35 1.46
CA LEU A 65 11.96 -1.12 1.60
C LEU A 65 13.20 -0.35 1.12
N MET A 66 12.98 0.77 0.41
CA MET A 66 14.02 1.68 -0.08
C MET A 66 13.72 3.08 0.50
N PRO A 67 14.57 3.61 1.40
CA PRO A 67 14.29 4.87 2.09
C PRO A 67 14.07 6.06 1.15
N GLU A 68 14.82 6.15 0.04
CA GLU A 68 14.72 7.23 -0.95
C GLU A 68 13.35 7.33 -1.62
N ALA A 69 12.58 6.24 -1.61
CA ALA A 69 11.25 6.20 -2.17
C ALA A 69 10.27 7.12 -1.43
N ILE A 70 10.54 7.49 -0.17
CA ILE A 70 9.63 8.31 0.65
C ILE A 70 9.36 9.68 0.02
N ALA A 71 10.34 10.22 -0.73
CA ALA A 71 10.20 11.48 -1.45
C ALA A 71 9.11 11.43 -2.53
N CYS A 72 8.77 10.22 -3.02
CA CYS A 72 7.70 10.02 -3.98
C CYS A 72 6.31 9.98 -3.33
N PHE A 73 6.18 9.82 -2.01
CA PHE A 73 4.90 9.62 -1.32
C PHE A 73 4.60 10.74 -0.30
N PRO A 74 4.47 12.01 -0.72
CA PRO A 74 4.06 13.08 0.18
C PRO A 74 2.59 12.89 0.62
N ALA A 75 2.22 13.51 1.75
CA ALA A 75 0.82 13.53 2.18
C ALA A 75 -0.09 14.12 1.09
N GLY A 76 -1.20 13.45 0.82
CA GLY A 76 -2.12 13.79 -0.26
C GLY A 76 -1.79 13.16 -1.62
N ALA A 77 -0.68 12.43 -1.76
CA ALA A 77 -0.35 11.74 -3.01
C ALA A 77 -1.25 10.52 -3.25
N ASP A 78 -1.66 10.33 -4.50
CA ASP A 78 -2.31 9.11 -4.95
C ASP A 78 -1.30 8.17 -5.60
N PHE A 79 -1.47 6.86 -5.35
CA PHE A 79 -0.66 5.82 -5.96
C PHE A 79 -1.49 4.56 -6.19
N THR A 80 -1.02 3.67 -7.05
CA THR A 80 -1.58 2.33 -7.20
C THR A 80 -0.71 1.31 -6.50
N LEU A 81 -1.32 0.20 -6.09
CA LEU A 81 -0.63 -0.87 -5.39
C LEU A 81 -0.92 -2.21 -6.06
N TRP A 82 0.00 -3.15 -5.89
CA TRP A 82 -0.21 -4.54 -6.21
C TRP A 82 0.23 -5.42 -5.04
N ALA A 83 -0.71 -6.15 -4.45
CA ALA A 83 -0.49 -6.99 -3.27
C ALA A 83 -1.21 -8.33 -3.45
N ASN A 84 -0.43 -9.41 -3.45
CA ASN A 84 -0.94 -10.79 -3.53
C ASN A 84 -1.91 -11.05 -4.72
N GLY A 85 -1.59 -10.48 -5.88
CA GLY A 85 -2.43 -10.58 -7.07
C GLY A 85 -3.59 -9.58 -7.15
N ASN A 86 -3.83 -8.79 -6.10
CA ASN A 86 -4.84 -7.72 -6.10
C ASN A 86 -4.19 -6.41 -6.50
N GLU A 87 -4.80 -5.71 -7.44
CA GLU A 87 -4.49 -4.31 -7.72
C GLU A 87 -5.38 -3.42 -6.83
N GLY A 88 -4.92 -2.22 -6.50
CA GLY A 88 -5.73 -1.24 -5.78
C GLY A 88 -5.25 0.18 -5.99
N THR A 89 -6.12 1.13 -5.65
CA THR A 89 -5.80 2.56 -5.56
C THR A 89 -5.57 2.95 -4.11
N SER A 90 -4.75 3.96 -3.89
CA SER A 90 -4.35 4.39 -2.56
C SER A 90 -4.16 5.89 -2.49
N HIS A 91 -4.36 6.43 -1.29
CA HIS A 91 -4.15 7.84 -0.98
C HIS A 91 -3.30 7.98 0.28
N VAL A 92 -2.22 8.74 0.23
CA VAL A 92 -1.34 9.00 1.39
C VAL A 92 -2.05 9.96 2.35
N VAL A 93 -2.35 9.50 3.56
CA VAL A 93 -3.03 10.28 4.59
C VAL A 93 -2.05 11.15 5.36
N SER A 94 -0.90 10.59 5.73
CA SER A 94 0.16 11.31 6.43
C SER A 94 1.51 10.64 6.23
N GLY A 95 2.52 11.39 5.80
CA GLY A 95 3.91 11.00 5.97
C GLY A 95 4.33 11.18 7.43
N THR A 96 5.26 10.37 7.95
CA THR A 96 5.89 10.69 9.23
C THR A 96 6.63 12.02 9.07
N ALA A 97 6.17 13.03 9.82
CA ALA A 97 6.83 14.33 9.96
C ALA A 97 8.21 14.19 10.63
#